data_AF-A0A7S3IAD9-F1
#
_entry.id   AF-A0A7S3IAD9-F1
#
_cell.length_a   1.000
_cell.length_b   1.000
_cell.length_c   1.000
_cell.angle_alpha   90.00
_cell.angle_beta   90.00
_cell.angle_gamma   90.00
#
_symmetry.space_group_name_H-M   'P 1'
#
loop_
_entity.id
_entity.type
_entity.pdbx_description
1 polymer ?
#
loop_
_entity_poly.entity_id
_entity_poly.type
_entity_poly.pdbx_seq_one_letter_code
_entity_poly.pdbx_strand_id
1 'polypeptide(L)'
;QVLKDQSEVIDSLKRQLEIKASKQELKSELAQKASIEDLSYKFSQFQDSVQGSMTLIDDKVSRSDLQAHLIDKVTYSELKEMLQDKLDAEDFRAEIDNLYGSVNKLYNTQESSGVNELYGKLREKPSFEQVEEMIEDSKVLKKKAEKSELAKKADACDIQTILGAIESKADLNWVETLQHKIEELTEKKNFRYQEDWGEMSKFSMQEIENHLNRHFEEINNFIESLSSEIYSIKEKQEQSTQRIFSEFKEVCEGLKLEKSKDKENYQLMKSTNHKALQNLNTELLEVKEEMDLLKDYTNKNYEEIKNSQKFTEEVFKDIREINKTVSGFKEFLENKADKQEVFKRFQAIQEDKAEVSQVEEVMKQKNTQIVSTLQSLKDELKKRFSAMHEEILNKCDEKISKELYKKEFEALLSNRENELDKVYSQVCLVSSKQEHFEKQLKALSKQLTEKPNTADVCKLLDNKPNIEDINESLQEINTELESKLDSEEFLNFAEEHNMVTNTLCSEVCMGRWIWLSGSLKNCYVPWEEQSINMNPSNFIWEEERIYVLLEEAGIYEVCLGVFAEGFVCVELVINGEKLLTKQAEKHLSLVKFLCLGKRTRVSLVYDSKEKGSGFISLRKL
;
A
#
# COMPACT_ATOMS: atom_id res chain seq x y z
N GLN A 1 -32.27 -21.49 42.34
CA GLN A 1 -30.96 -20.85 42.47
C GLN A 1 -30.28 -20.75 41.11
N VAL A 2 -29.93 -21.88 40.47
CA VAL A 2 -29.28 -21.90 39.13
C VAL A 2 -29.98 -21.04 38.06
N LEU A 3 -31.31 -21.08 37.95
CA LEU A 3 -32.05 -20.24 36.99
C LEU A 3 -32.02 -18.74 37.31
N LYS A 4 -31.84 -18.39 38.59
CA LYS A 4 -31.73 -16.99 39.04
C LYS A 4 -30.33 -16.47 38.75
N ASP A 5 -29.32 -17.29 39.01
CA ASP A 5 -27.92 -17.00 38.70
C ASP A 5 -27.70 -16.90 37.18
N GLN A 6 -28.39 -17.73 36.38
CA GLN A 6 -28.36 -17.62 34.91
C GLN A 6 -29.08 -16.36 34.39
N SER A 7 -30.15 -15.91 35.05
CA SER A 7 -30.84 -14.66 34.69
C SER A 7 -29.97 -13.43 34.96
N GLU A 8 -29.24 -13.41 36.08
CA GLU A 8 -28.33 -12.32 36.43
C GLU A 8 -27.12 -12.24 35.48
N VAL A 9 -26.62 -13.39 35.01
CA VAL A 9 -25.56 -13.44 33.99
C VAL A 9 -26.06 -12.93 32.64
N ILE A 10 -27.31 -13.24 32.26
CA ILE A 10 -27.91 -12.74 31.00
C ILE A 10 -28.13 -11.23 31.07
N ASP A 11 -28.57 -10.70 32.22
CA ASP A 11 -28.76 -9.25 32.40
C ASP A 11 -27.43 -8.49 32.46
N SER A 12 -26.37 -9.12 33.01
CA SER A 12 -24.99 -8.63 32.95
C SER A 12 -24.47 -8.57 31.51
N LEU A 13 -24.69 -9.62 30.72
CA LEU A 13 -24.29 -9.68 29.31
C LEU A 13 -25.05 -8.68 28.44
N LYS A 14 -26.33 -8.43 28.73
CA LYS A 14 -27.12 -7.37 28.05
C LYS A 14 -26.56 -5.97 28.33
N ARG A 15 -26.21 -5.67 29.59
CA ARG A 15 -25.56 -4.39 29.95
C ARG A 15 -24.19 -4.23 29.28
N GLN A 16 -23.41 -5.31 29.17
CA GLN A 16 -22.11 -5.26 28.48
C GLN A 16 -22.25 -5.09 26.95
N LEU A 17 -23.35 -5.56 26.36
CA LEU A 17 -23.66 -5.33 24.94
C LEU A 17 -24.13 -3.89 24.66
N GLU A 18 -24.85 -3.26 25.58
CA GLU A 18 -25.22 -1.83 25.48
C GLU A 18 -24.02 -0.87 25.68
N ILE A 19 -22.94 -1.33 26.32
CA ILE A 19 -21.70 -0.56 26.55
C ILE A 19 -20.72 -0.65 25.35
N LYS A 20 -20.95 -1.55 24.38
CA LYS A 20 -20.14 -1.59 23.15
C LYS A 20 -20.57 -0.50 22.17
N ALA A 21 -19.85 0.63 22.23
CA ALA A 21 -19.73 1.72 21.26
C ALA A 21 -21.05 2.14 20.59
N SER A 22 -21.60 3.26 21.06
CA SER A 22 -22.72 3.89 20.35
C SER A 22 -22.30 4.21 18.91
N LYS A 23 -23.17 3.95 17.94
CA LYS A 23 -22.95 4.24 16.51
C LYS A 23 -22.63 5.73 16.26
N GLN A 24 -22.88 6.58 17.25
CA GLN A 24 -22.58 8.01 17.28
C GLN A 24 -21.13 8.32 17.69
N GLU A 25 -20.58 7.61 18.68
CA GLU A 25 -19.15 7.71 19.05
C GLU A 25 -18.23 7.21 17.94
N LEU A 26 -18.59 6.09 17.30
CA LEU A 26 -17.80 5.54 16.20
C LEU A 26 -17.79 6.47 14.98
N LYS A 27 -18.87 7.21 14.73
CA LYS A 27 -18.92 8.27 13.69
C LYS A 27 -18.09 9.50 14.06
N SER A 28 -17.98 9.84 15.35
CA SER A 28 -17.19 10.96 15.85
C SER A 28 -15.69 10.65 15.79
N GLU A 29 -15.27 9.44 16.18
CA GLU A 29 -13.87 9.02 16.11
C GLU A 29 -13.38 8.83 14.66
N LEU A 30 -14.23 8.35 13.75
CA LEU A 30 -13.91 8.29 12.32
C LEU A 30 -13.80 9.67 11.67
N ALA A 31 -14.54 10.66 12.16
CA ALA A 31 -14.42 12.05 11.70
C ALA A 31 -13.15 12.74 12.23
N GLN A 32 -12.70 12.40 13.45
CA GLN A 32 -11.44 12.89 14.01
C GLN A 32 -10.18 12.25 13.40
N LYS A 33 -10.24 10.99 12.94
CA LYS A 33 -9.10 10.31 12.29
C LYS A 33 -8.90 10.65 10.80
N ALA A 34 -9.75 11.47 10.21
CA ALA A 34 -9.68 11.83 8.79
C ALA A 34 -9.95 13.31 8.54
N SER A 35 -9.24 14.20 9.24
CA SER A 35 -9.21 15.60 8.81
C SER A 35 -8.41 15.69 7.49
N ILE A 36 -9.06 16.18 6.43
CA ILE A 36 -8.44 16.43 5.12
C ILE A 36 -7.30 17.44 5.26
N GLU A 37 -7.33 18.28 6.30
CA GLU A 37 -6.29 19.26 6.62
C GLU A 37 -5.00 18.59 7.14
N ASP A 38 -5.08 17.55 7.98
CA ASP A 38 -3.89 16.80 8.43
C ASP A 38 -3.25 16.00 7.29
N LEU A 39 -4.08 15.42 6.41
CA LEU A 39 -3.58 14.74 5.22
C LEU A 39 -2.95 15.73 4.24
N SER A 40 -3.54 16.92 4.06
CA SER A 40 -2.98 17.97 3.20
C SER A 40 -1.67 18.54 3.76
N TYR A 41 -1.54 18.69 5.08
CA TYR A 41 -0.30 19.10 5.73
C TYR A 41 0.81 18.05 5.56
N LYS A 42 0.49 16.76 5.74
CA LYS A 42 1.45 15.66 5.50
C LYS A 42 1.82 15.52 4.02
N PHE A 43 0.90 15.77 3.10
CA PHE A 43 1.17 15.76 1.67
C PHE A 43 2.08 16.92 1.26
N SER A 44 1.91 18.09 1.87
CA SER A 44 2.79 19.25 1.66
C SER A 44 4.21 18.97 2.15
N GLN A 45 4.38 18.40 3.36
CA GLN A 45 5.71 18.00 3.85
C GLN A 45 6.37 16.92 2.97
N PHE A 46 5.58 15.98 2.44
CA PHE A 46 6.08 14.96 1.53
C PHE A 46 6.50 15.57 0.19
N GLN A 47 5.73 16.53 -0.33
CA GLN A 47 6.06 17.26 -1.55
C GLN A 47 7.35 18.08 -1.39
N ASP A 48 7.55 18.76 -0.26
CA ASP A 48 8.77 19.50 0.03
C ASP A 48 10.00 18.57 0.13
N SER A 49 9.82 17.37 0.71
CA SER A 49 10.87 16.35 0.80
C SER A 49 11.22 15.74 -0.56
N VAL A 50 10.23 15.51 -1.42
CA VAL A 50 10.42 15.00 -2.79
C VAL A 50 11.09 16.06 -3.65
N GLN A 51 10.71 17.33 -3.51
CA GLN A 51 11.30 18.43 -4.26
C GLN A 51 12.76 18.68 -3.85
N GLY A 52 13.09 18.58 -2.55
CA GLY A 52 14.48 18.62 -2.07
C GLY A 52 15.33 17.43 -2.55
N SER A 53 14.72 16.26 -2.72
CA SER A 53 15.39 15.08 -3.30
C SER A 53 15.58 15.22 -4.82
N MET A 54 14.64 15.87 -5.52
CA MET A 54 14.73 16.13 -6.96
C MET A 54 15.84 17.13 -7.29
N THR A 55 16.03 18.18 -6.46
CA THR A 55 17.15 19.12 -6.61
C THR A 55 18.51 18.47 -6.39
N LEU A 56 18.61 17.45 -5.52
CA LEU A 56 19.84 16.68 -5.31
C LEU A 56 20.15 15.69 -6.45
N ILE A 57 19.14 15.31 -7.25
CA ILE A 57 19.30 14.45 -8.43
C ILE A 57 19.69 15.28 -9.66
N ASP A 58 19.16 16.50 -9.81
CA ASP A 58 19.57 17.43 -10.87
C ASP A 58 21.04 17.88 -10.72
N ASP A 59 21.58 17.92 -9.49
CA ASP A 59 22.99 18.27 -9.23
C ASP A 59 23.99 17.13 -9.52
N LYS A 60 23.53 15.89 -9.78
CA LYS A 60 24.44 14.73 -9.95
C LYS A 60 24.68 14.26 -11.38
N VAL A 61 23.92 14.70 -12.39
CA VAL A 61 24.21 14.38 -13.78
C VAL A 61 23.73 15.50 -14.68
N SER A 62 24.65 16.32 -15.19
CA SER A 62 24.28 17.28 -16.22
C SER A 62 23.91 16.52 -17.51
N ARG A 63 22.85 16.96 -18.19
CA ARG A 63 22.36 16.35 -19.44
C ARG A 63 23.45 16.31 -20.53
N SER A 64 24.46 17.18 -20.44
CA SER A 64 25.66 17.18 -21.28
C SER A 64 26.60 16.00 -20.99
N ASP A 65 26.76 15.58 -19.74
CA ASP A 65 27.66 14.48 -19.37
C ASP A 65 27.08 13.12 -19.81
N LEU A 66 25.75 12.98 -19.74
CA LEU A 66 25.06 11.78 -20.23
C LEU A 66 25.10 11.69 -21.76
N GLN A 67 25.12 12.83 -22.46
CA GLN A 67 25.21 12.88 -23.93
C GLN A 67 26.63 12.60 -24.43
N ALA A 68 27.67 13.01 -23.67
CA ALA A 68 29.06 12.64 -23.94
C ALA A 68 29.32 11.14 -23.76
N HIS A 69 28.75 10.51 -22.74
CA HIS A 69 28.88 9.06 -22.51
C HIS A 69 28.10 8.18 -23.49
N LEU A 70 27.07 8.71 -24.15
CA LEU A 70 26.30 7.97 -25.17
C LEU A 70 26.93 8.03 -26.57
N ILE A 71 27.79 9.02 -26.85
CA ILE A 71 28.55 9.12 -28.10
C ILE A 71 29.71 8.11 -28.13
N ASP A 72 30.18 7.65 -26.96
CA ASP A 72 31.32 6.74 -26.81
C ASP A 72 30.94 5.23 -26.79
N LYS A 73 29.72 4.87 -27.21
CA LYS A 73 29.31 3.46 -27.32
C LYS A 73 28.92 3.09 -28.76
N VAL A 74 29.52 1.98 -29.19
CA VAL A 74 29.37 1.28 -30.47
C VAL A 74 27.91 1.27 -30.94
N THR A 75 27.71 1.73 -32.17
CA THR A 75 26.38 1.84 -32.77
C THR A 75 25.82 0.47 -33.13
N TYR A 76 24.50 0.35 -33.13
CA TYR A 76 23.78 -0.89 -33.47
C TYR A 76 24.16 -1.45 -34.85
N SER A 77 24.55 -0.58 -35.79
CA SER A 77 25.05 -0.97 -37.11
C SER A 77 26.41 -1.68 -37.04
N GLU A 78 27.33 -1.20 -36.20
CA GLU A 78 28.64 -1.83 -35.99
C GLU A 78 28.51 -3.17 -35.25
N LEU A 79 27.59 -3.26 -34.27
CA LEU A 79 27.32 -4.52 -33.57
C LEU A 79 26.71 -5.59 -34.51
N LYS A 80 25.92 -5.16 -35.49
CA LYS A 80 25.30 -6.04 -36.49
C LYS A 80 26.34 -6.55 -37.50
N GLU A 81 27.27 -5.71 -37.92
CA GLU A 81 28.37 -6.09 -38.80
C GLU A 81 29.32 -7.08 -38.11
N MET A 82 29.66 -6.84 -36.84
CA MET A 82 30.47 -7.76 -36.02
C MET A 82 29.80 -9.13 -35.75
N LEU A 83 28.47 -9.18 -35.72
CA LEU A 83 27.72 -10.44 -35.58
C LEU A 83 27.62 -11.20 -36.90
N GLN A 84 27.68 -10.50 -38.03
CA GLN A 84 27.61 -11.09 -39.36
C GLN A 84 28.96 -11.71 -39.77
N ASP A 85 30.07 -11.11 -39.35
CA ASP A 85 31.43 -11.66 -39.51
C ASP A 85 31.73 -12.90 -38.64
N LYS A 86 30.88 -13.21 -37.64
CA LYS A 86 31.05 -14.38 -36.75
C LYS A 86 30.14 -15.57 -37.06
N LEU A 87 29.35 -15.51 -38.13
CA LEU A 87 28.37 -16.54 -38.49
C LEU A 87 28.55 -17.02 -39.94
N ASP A 88 29.77 -17.45 -40.29
CA ASP A 88 29.93 -18.36 -41.43
C ASP A 88 29.43 -19.75 -41.03
N ALA A 89 28.21 -20.05 -41.46
CA ALA A 89 27.50 -21.30 -41.16
C ALA A 89 28.21 -22.56 -41.69
N GLU A 90 29.26 -22.41 -42.51
CA GLU A 90 30.13 -23.50 -42.97
C GLU A 90 31.12 -23.95 -41.89
N ASP A 91 31.72 -23.03 -41.14
CA ASP A 91 32.68 -23.38 -40.06
C ASP A 91 31.96 -24.06 -38.90
N PHE A 92 30.75 -23.60 -38.55
CA PHE A 92 29.94 -24.23 -37.52
C PHE A 92 29.46 -25.64 -37.90
N ARG A 93 29.22 -25.90 -39.19
CA ARG A 93 28.91 -27.26 -39.68
C ARG A 93 30.12 -28.17 -39.67
N ALA A 94 31.29 -27.66 -40.05
CA ALA A 94 32.55 -28.41 -39.98
C ALA A 94 32.91 -28.80 -38.54
N GLU A 95 32.63 -27.92 -37.57
CA GLU A 95 32.83 -28.19 -36.14
C GLU A 95 31.85 -29.24 -35.60
N ILE A 96 30.58 -29.18 -36.03
CA ILE A 96 29.55 -30.19 -35.69
C ILE A 96 29.92 -31.56 -36.27
N ASP A 97 30.40 -31.64 -37.51
CA ASP A 97 30.83 -32.91 -38.13
C ASP A 97 32.08 -33.49 -37.44
N ASN A 98 33.01 -32.65 -36.98
CA ASN A 98 34.14 -33.08 -36.14
C ASN A 98 33.72 -33.57 -34.75
N LEU A 99 32.70 -32.94 -34.15
CA LEU A 99 32.10 -33.38 -32.89
C LEU A 99 31.39 -34.72 -33.05
N TYR A 100 30.60 -34.91 -34.11
CA TYR A 100 29.99 -36.21 -34.41
C TYR A 100 31.04 -37.30 -34.66
N GLY A 101 32.14 -36.98 -35.35
CA GLY A 101 33.27 -37.90 -35.53
C GLY A 101 33.98 -38.27 -34.23
N SER A 102 34.05 -37.35 -33.26
CA SER A 102 34.68 -37.57 -31.95
C SER A 102 33.79 -38.36 -30.99
N VAL A 103 32.48 -38.09 -31.02
CA VAL A 103 31.47 -38.85 -30.25
C VAL A 103 31.37 -40.29 -30.76
N ASN A 104 31.46 -40.52 -32.07
CA ASN A 104 31.41 -41.86 -32.64
C ASN A 104 32.70 -42.68 -32.38
N LYS A 105 33.84 -42.01 -32.10
CA LYS A 105 35.07 -42.66 -31.61
C LYS A 105 34.96 -43.06 -30.15
N LEU A 106 34.34 -42.23 -29.31
CA LEU A 106 34.11 -42.52 -27.88
C LEU A 106 33.08 -43.62 -27.67
N TYR A 107 32.06 -43.71 -28.52
CA TYR A 107 31.03 -44.75 -28.44
C TYR A 107 31.58 -46.16 -28.72
N ASN A 108 32.68 -46.28 -29.46
CA ASN A 108 33.33 -47.56 -29.79
C ASN A 108 34.48 -47.97 -28.84
N THR A 109 34.75 -47.21 -27.76
CA THR A 109 35.87 -47.50 -26.82
C THR A 109 35.48 -47.81 -25.37
N GLN A 110 34.20 -48.02 -25.06
CA GLN A 110 33.76 -48.53 -23.74
C GLN A 110 33.03 -49.88 -23.81
N GLU A 111 33.76 -50.90 -24.24
CA GLU A 111 33.68 -52.22 -23.58
C GLU A 111 35.10 -52.65 -23.20
N SER A 112 35.27 -53.05 -21.93
CA SER A 112 36.37 -53.89 -21.40
C SER A 112 37.79 -53.30 -21.20
N SER A 113 38.00 -52.43 -20.20
CA SER A 113 39.31 -52.40 -19.50
C SER A 113 39.32 -51.80 -18.08
N GLY A 114 38.50 -50.78 -17.78
CA GLY A 114 38.57 -50.07 -16.49
C GLY A 114 37.91 -50.76 -15.27
N VAL A 115 36.96 -51.69 -15.49
CA VAL A 115 36.19 -52.31 -14.40
C VAL A 115 36.96 -53.44 -13.69
N ASN A 116 37.90 -54.09 -14.37
CA ASN A 116 38.71 -55.17 -13.77
C ASN A 116 39.89 -54.65 -12.93
N GLU A 117 40.32 -53.40 -13.10
CA GLU A 117 41.39 -52.80 -12.31
C GLU A 117 40.87 -52.24 -10.96
N LEU A 118 39.60 -51.83 -10.92
CA LEU A 118 38.92 -51.39 -9.69
C LEU A 118 38.49 -52.57 -8.79
N TYR A 119 38.18 -53.74 -9.36
CA TYR A 119 37.90 -54.95 -8.59
C TYR A 119 39.15 -55.56 -7.92
N GLY A 120 40.35 -55.31 -8.46
CA GLY A 120 41.62 -55.70 -7.85
C GLY A 120 41.96 -54.86 -6.62
N LYS A 121 41.75 -53.54 -6.69
CA LYS A 121 42.08 -52.61 -5.59
C LYS A 121 41.08 -52.61 -4.43
N LEU A 122 39.89 -53.19 -4.60
CA LEU A 122 38.92 -53.38 -3.50
C LEU A 122 39.20 -54.64 -2.65
N ARG A 123 40.08 -55.54 -3.09
CA ARG A 123 40.40 -56.80 -2.39
C ARG A 123 41.56 -56.69 -1.41
N GLU A 124 42.24 -55.54 -1.37
CA GLU A 124 43.41 -55.26 -0.52
C GLU A 124 43.11 -54.20 0.57
N LYS A 125 41.92 -54.25 1.20
CA LYS A 125 41.68 -53.52 2.45
C LYS A 125 41.64 -54.50 3.64
N PRO A 126 42.34 -54.19 4.75
CA PRO A 126 42.40 -55.03 5.94
C PRO A 126 41.02 -55.16 6.60
N SER A 127 40.76 -56.32 7.23
CA SER A 127 39.49 -56.59 7.90
C SER A 127 39.34 -55.77 9.18
N PHE A 128 38.09 -55.60 9.60
CA PHE A 128 37.70 -54.81 10.78
C PHE A 128 38.39 -55.27 12.08
N GLU A 129 38.73 -56.56 12.20
CA GLU A 129 39.47 -57.13 13.34
C GLU A 129 40.95 -56.67 13.38
N GLN A 130 41.57 -56.37 12.23
CA GLN A 130 42.95 -55.84 12.19
C GLN A 130 43.01 -54.33 12.50
N VAL A 131 41.87 -53.63 12.35
CA VAL A 131 41.74 -52.22 12.73
C VAL A 131 41.48 -52.08 14.24
N GLU A 132 40.79 -53.05 14.85
CA GLU A 132 40.52 -53.09 16.29
C GLU A 132 41.81 -53.39 17.11
N GLU A 133 42.67 -54.28 16.62
CA GLU A 133 43.99 -54.56 17.22
C GLU A 133 44.96 -53.36 17.08
N MET A 134 44.87 -52.57 15.99
CA MET A 134 45.66 -51.33 15.82
C MET A 134 45.17 -50.16 16.70
N ILE A 135 43.94 -50.21 17.22
CA ILE A 135 43.39 -49.19 18.13
C ILE A 135 43.83 -49.44 19.58
N GLU A 136 44.01 -50.69 20.01
CA GLU A 136 44.53 -51.02 21.35
C GLU A 136 46.01 -50.66 21.55
N ASP A 137 46.83 -50.69 20.50
CA ASP A 137 48.27 -50.44 20.60
C ASP A 137 48.70 -48.96 20.45
N SER A 138 47.75 -48.05 20.20
CA SER A 138 48.08 -46.63 20.08
C SER A 138 48.19 -45.93 21.45
N LYS A 139 49.36 -46.01 22.07
CA LYS A 139 49.78 -45.21 23.25
C LYS A 139 49.73 -43.68 23.05
N VAL A 140 49.19 -43.19 21.94
CA VAL A 140 49.14 -41.77 21.55
C VAL A 140 47.82 -41.09 21.97
N LEU A 141 46.75 -41.85 22.25
CA LEU A 141 45.48 -41.28 22.72
C LEU A 141 45.36 -41.11 24.25
N LYS A 142 46.19 -41.80 25.05
CA LYS A 142 46.27 -41.56 26.50
C LYS A 142 47.09 -40.32 26.91
N LYS A 143 47.73 -39.62 25.98
CA LYS A 143 48.51 -38.39 26.25
C LYS A 143 47.91 -37.10 25.69
N LYS A 144 46.80 -37.16 24.95
CA LYS A 144 46.08 -35.98 24.43
C LYS A 144 44.73 -35.72 25.11
N ALA A 145 44.30 -36.60 26.02
CA ALA A 145 43.18 -36.35 26.94
C ALA A 145 43.59 -35.57 28.20
N GLU A 146 44.89 -35.35 28.42
CA GLU A 146 45.44 -34.52 29.49
C GLU A 146 46.16 -33.30 28.90
N LYS A 147 45.42 -32.38 28.28
CA LYS A 147 45.65 -30.93 28.32
C LYS A 147 44.82 -30.23 27.26
N SER A 148 44.13 -29.20 27.74
CA SER A 148 43.66 -28.03 27.01
C SER A 148 42.36 -28.20 26.22
N GLU A 149 41.38 -27.40 26.65
CA GLU A 149 40.30 -26.82 25.82
C GLU A 149 38.94 -27.50 25.77
N LEU A 150 38.48 -28.09 26.88
CA LEU A 150 37.05 -28.43 27.08
C LEU A 150 36.53 -28.09 28.49
N ALA A 151 37.16 -27.13 29.18
CA ALA A 151 36.80 -26.70 30.55
C ALA A 151 36.54 -25.19 30.68
N LYS A 152 36.06 -24.51 29.62
CA LYS A 152 35.74 -23.07 29.65
C LYS A 152 34.43 -22.71 28.94
N LYS A 153 33.36 -23.48 29.17
CA LYS A 153 31.97 -23.07 28.84
C LYS A 153 30.97 -23.53 29.90
N ALA A 154 31.29 -23.23 31.16
CA ALA A 154 30.33 -22.99 32.22
C ALA A 154 30.97 -21.87 33.03
N ASP A 155 30.33 -20.70 33.05
CA ASP A 155 30.96 -19.48 33.54
C ASP A 155 31.41 -19.67 34.99
N ALA A 156 32.70 -19.39 35.25
CA ALA A 156 33.26 -19.38 36.60
C ALA A 156 32.48 -18.42 37.53
N CYS A 157 31.79 -17.44 36.94
CA CYS A 157 30.88 -16.53 37.60
C CYS A 157 29.60 -17.23 38.11
N ASP A 158 29.02 -18.15 37.33
CA ASP A 158 27.82 -18.89 37.73
C ASP A 158 28.13 -19.91 38.82
N ILE A 159 29.29 -20.57 38.73
CA ILE A 159 29.78 -21.48 39.78
C ILE A 159 30.13 -20.70 41.06
N GLN A 160 30.72 -19.49 40.96
CA GLN A 160 30.93 -18.61 42.12
C GLN A 160 29.63 -18.06 42.70
N THR A 161 28.62 -17.81 41.88
CA THR A 161 27.30 -17.33 42.33
C THR A 161 26.53 -18.44 43.02
N ILE A 162 26.62 -19.67 42.51
CA ILE A 162 26.04 -20.86 43.16
C ILE A 162 26.84 -21.21 44.43
N LEU A 163 28.17 -21.12 44.43
CA LEU A 163 29.00 -21.31 45.64
C LEU A 163 28.70 -20.22 46.68
N GLY A 164 28.54 -18.96 46.29
CA GLY A 164 28.15 -17.86 47.18
C GLY A 164 26.70 -17.98 47.67
N ALA A 165 25.79 -18.54 46.86
CA ALA A 165 24.43 -18.87 47.28
C ALA A 165 24.38 -20.08 48.22
N ILE A 166 25.30 -21.04 48.08
CA ILE A 166 25.47 -22.18 48.98
C ILE A 166 26.15 -21.74 50.28
N GLU A 167 27.16 -20.86 50.22
CA GLU A 167 27.83 -20.28 51.40
C GLU A 167 26.91 -19.34 52.18
N SER A 168 25.99 -18.63 51.52
CA SER A 168 24.99 -17.77 52.18
C SER A 168 23.73 -18.51 52.64
N LYS A 169 23.42 -19.69 52.07
CA LYS A 169 22.36 -20.59 52.54
C LYS A 169 22.83 -21.69 53.49
N ALA A 170 24.14 -21.92 53.61
CA ALA A 170 24.70 -22.66 54.73
C ALA A 170 24.55 -21.78 55.97
N ASP A 171 23.56 -22.09 56.82
CA ASP A 171 23.26 -21.37 58.06
C ASP A 171 24.52 -21.19 58.92
N LEU A 172 25.24 -20.07 58.73
CA LEU A 172 26.35 -19.62 59.57
C LEU A 172 25.91 -19.55 61.05
N ASN A 173 24.62 -19.31 61.27
CA ASN A 173 23.98 -19.31 62.57
C ASN A 173 23.99 -20.70 63.24
N TRP A 174 23.90 -21.81 62.49
CA TRP A 174 24.00 -23.17 63.04
C TRP A 174 25.43 -23.52 63.42
N VAL A 175 26.42 -23.11 62.62
CA VAL A 175 27.85 -23.30 62.93
C VAL A 175 28.24 -22.48 64.15
N GLU A 176 27.77 -21.23 64.26
CA GLU A 176 27.96 -20.39 65.45
C GLU A 176 27.25 -20.97 66.68
N THR A 177 26.05 -21.55 66.52
CA THR A 177 25.33 -22.22 67.62
C THR A 177 26.04 -23.49 68.08
N LEU A 178 26.61 -24.27 67.16
CA LEU A 178 27.42 -25.45 67.47
C LEU A 178 28.73 -25.06 68.16
N GLN A 179 29.40 -24.02 67.67
CA GLN A 179 30.62 -23.50 68.27
C GLN A 179 30.36 -23.00 69.70
N HIS A 180 29.26 -22.27 69.91
CA HIS A 180 28.85 -21.81 71.23
C HIS A 180 28.46 -22.97 72.17
N LYS A 181 27.88 -24.07 71.65
CA LYS A 181 27.58 -25.28 72.44
C LYS A 181 28.83 -26.09 72.77
N ILE A 182 29.81 -26.13 71.87
CA ILE A 182 31.11 -26.77 72.08
C ILE A 182 31.91 -25.99 73.14
N GLU A 183 31.87 -24.65 73.09
CA GLU A 183 32.48 -23.75 74.08
C GLU A 183 31.80 -23.88 75.46
N GLU A 184 30.47 -23.94 75.52
CA GLU A 184 29.72 -24.14 76.78
C GLU A 184 29.99 -25.52 77.44
N LEU A 185 30.26 -26.55 76.64
CA LEU A 185 30.58 -27.90 77.12
C LEU A 185 32.06 -28.06 77.50
N THR A 186 32.97 -27.29 76.92
CA THR A 186 34.39 -27.30 77.31
C THR A 186 34.64 -26.58 78.65
N GLU A 187 33.78 -25.63 79.04
CA GLU A 187 33.86 -24.98 80.36
C GLU A 187 33.34 -25.86 81.52
N LYS A 188 32.43 -26.81 81.25
CA LYS A 188 31.96 -27.78 82.25
C LYS A 188 32.95 -28.93 82.42
N LYS A 189 33.99 -28.69 83.23
CA LYS A 189 34.95 -29.70 83.70
C LYS A 189 34.27 -30.87 84.43
N ASN A 190 33.89 -31.90 83.68
CA ASN A 190 33.84 -33.32 84.07
C ASN A 190 33.37 -34.14 82.86
N PHE A 191 34.28 -34.41 81.91
CA PHE A 191 33.99 -35.26 80.75
C PHE A 191 34.83 -36.54 80.81
N ARG A 192 34.18 -37.70 80.86
CA ARG A 192 34.83 -39.01 80.71
C ARG A 192 35.10 -39.25 79.24
N TYR A 193 36.39 -39.20 78.88
CA TYR A 193 36.89 -38.99 77.52
C TYR A 193 36.62 -40.07 76.45
N GLN A 194 35.79 -41.10 76.67
CA GLN A 194 35.64 -42.20 75.68
C GLN A 194 34.24 -42.73 75.43
N GLU A 195 33.28 -42.65 76.36
CA GLU A 195 31.91 -43.11 76.11
C GLU A 195 31.00 -41.98 75.56
N ASP A 196 31.11 -40.76 76.09
CA ASP A 196 30.22 -39.65 75.70
C ASP A 196 30.53 -39.07 74.31
N TRP A 197 31.79 -39.16 73.85
CA TRP A 197 32.18 -38.69 72.50
C TRP A 197 31.60 -39.57 71.37
N GLY A 198 31.41 -40.87 71.64
CA GLY A 198 30.82 -41.80 70.67
C GLY A 198 29.33 -41.58 70.47
N GLU A 199 28.59 -41.29 71.55
CA GLU A 199 27.16 -40.96 71.48
C GLU A 199 26.92 -39.57 70.87
N MET A 200 27.74 -38.58 71.23
CA MET A 200 27.62 -37.21 70.71
C MET A 200 27.96 -37.12 69.21
N SER A 201 28.95 -37.89 68.74
CA SER A 201 29.27 -37.98 67.31
C SER A 201 28.16 -38.67 66.51
N LYS A 202 27.55 -39.74 67.06
CA LYS A 202 26.38 -40.39 66.44
C LYS A 202 25.18 -39.46 66.36
N PHE A 203 24.87 -38.73 67.43
CA PHE A 203 23.75 -37.79 67.46
C PHE A 203 23.95 -36.68 66.43
N SER A 204 25.15 -36.10 66.38
CA SER A 204 25.50 -35.02 65.43
C SER A 204 25.45 -35.51 63.97
N MET A 205 25.97 -36.70 63.67
CA MET A 205 25.89 -37.27 62.31
C MET A 205 24.45 -37.60 61.90
N GLN A 206 23.64 -38.10 62.82
CA GLN A 206 22.25 -38.43 62.53
C GLN A 206 21.40 -37.18 62.31
N GLU A 207 21.73 -36.08 62.99
CA GLU A 207 21.08 -34.78 62.79
C GLU A 207 21.48 -34.15 61.45
N ILE A 208 22.75 -34.28 61.04
CA ILE A 208 23.23 -33.89 59.70
C ILE A 208 22.54 -34.73 58.60
N GLU A 209 22.43 -36.05 58.80
CA GLU A 209 21.76 -36.95 57.86
C GLU A 209 20.28 -36.61 57.71
N ASN A 210 19.59 -36.30 58.80
CA ASN A 210 18.20 -35.84 58.77
C ASN A 210 18.05 -34.50 58.04
N HIS A 211 18.98 -33.56 58.23
CA HIS A 211 18.95 -32.27 57.54
C HIS A 211 19.21 -32.41 56.04
N LEU A 212 20.16 -33.25 55.65
CA LEU A 212 20.43 -33.60 54.26
C LEU A 212 19.21 -34.23 53.62
N ASN A 213 18.58 -35.22 54.26
CA ASN A 213 17.38 -35.86 53.76
C ASN A 213 16.23 -34.87 53.57
N ARG A 214 16.06 -33.93 54.50
CA ARG A 214 15.05 -32.87 54.39
C ARG A 214 15.30 -31.96 53.19
N HIS A 215 16.55 -31.56 52.95
CA HIS A 215 16.90 -30.75 51.79
C HIS A 215 16.77 -31.52 50.47
N PHE A 216 17.09 -32.82 50.45
CA PHE A 216 16.84 -33.66 49.28
C PHE A 216 15.34 -33.75 48.97
N GLU A 217 14.50 -33.85 50.00
CA GLU A 217 13.04 -33.88 49.84
C GLU A 217 12.49 -32.53 49.35
N GLU A 218 13.00 -31.41 49.86
CA GLU A 218 12.68 -30.06 49.36
C GLU A 218 13.09 -29.88 47.88
N ILE A 219 14.28 -30.35 47.49
CA ILE A 219 14.76 -30.30 46.12
C ILE A 219 13.89 -31.16 45.21
N ASN A 220 13.54 -32.38 45.63
CA ASN A 220 12.68 -33.27 44.85
C ASN A 220 11.28 -32.67 44.64
N ASN A 221 10.69 -32.09 45.69
CA ASN A 221 9.40 -31.40 45.59
C ASN A 221 9.46 -30.19 44.63
N PHE A 222 10.58 -29.46 44.60
CA PHE A 222 10.78 -28.37 43.66
C PHE A 222 10.92 -28.87 42.22
N ILE A 223 11.66 -29.97 42.00
CA ILE A 223 11.78 -30.61 40.67
C ILE A 223 10.43 -31.11 40.17
N GLU A 224 9.60 -31.70 41.03
CA GLU A 224 8.24 -32.12 40.67
C GLU A 224 7.34 -30.94 40.31
N SER A 225 7.43 -29.84 41.08
CA SER A 225 6.71 -28.61 40.79
C SER A 225 7.08 -28.06 39.41
N LEU A 226 8.38 -27.92 39.11
CA LEU A 226 8.86 -27.46 37.81
C LEU A 226 8.43 -28.40 36.67
N SER A 227 8.48 -29.71 36.90
CA SER A 227 8.06 -30.70 35.90
C SER A 227 6.56 -30.57 35.57
N SER A 228 5.72 -30.30 36.57
CA SER A 228 4.29 -30.06 36.38
C SER A 228 4.00 -28.76 35.62
N GLU A 229 4.78 -27.71 35.87
CA GLU A 229 4.65 -26.42 35.21
C GLU A 229 5.08 -26.49 33.74
N ILE A 230 6.19 -27.20 33.46
CA ILE A 230 6.62 -27.50 32.09
C ILE A 230 5.54 -28.27 31.32
N TYR A 231 4.89 -29.24 31.97
CA TYR A 231 3.80 -30.01 31.34
C TYR A 231 2.59 -29.11 31.01
N SER A 232 2.20 -28.22 31.92
CA SER A 232 1.14 -27.23 31.71
C SER A 232 1.44 -26.29 30.55
N ILE A 233 2.68 -25.79 30.45
CA ILE A 233 3.10 -24.90 29.37
C ILE A 233 3.05 -25.63 28.03
N LYS A 234 3.53 -26.87 27.98
CA LYS A 234 3.50 -27.70 26.78
C LYS A 234 2.08 -27.96 26.29
N GLU A 235 1.16 -28.27 27.21
CA GLU A 235 -0.26 -28.48 26.87
C GLU A 235 -0.92 -27.20 26.32
N LYS A 236 -0.66 -26.05 26.94
CA LYS A 236 -1.16 -24.75 26.45
C LYS A 236 -0.62 -24.42 25.06
N GLN A 237 0.67 -24.69 24.82
CA GLN A 237 1.29 -24.46 23.51
C GLN A 237 0.64 -25.35 22.44
N GLU A 238 0.39 -26.63 22.74
CA GLU A 238 -0.25 -27.56 21.82
C GLU A 238 -1.69 -27.16 21.49
N GLN A 239 -2.47 -26.74 22.49
CA GLN A 239 -3.82 -26.21 22.28
C GLN A 239 -3.82 -24.93 21.43
N SER A 240 -2.87 -24.02 21.65
CA SER A 240 -2.75 -22.80 20.83
C SER A 240 -2.41 -23.11 19.37
N THR A 241 -1.50 -24.06 19.15
CA THR A 241 -1.10 -24.50 17.81
C THR A 241 -2.26 -25.13 17.06
N GLN A 242 -3.07 -25.96 17.73
CA GLN A 242 -4.27 -26.55 17.14
C GLN A 242 -5.31 -25.51 16.74
N ARG A 243 -5.54 -24.48 17.57
CA ARG A 243 -6.46 -23.38 17.23
C ARG A 243 -6.01 -22.62 15.99
N ILE A 244 -4.74 -22.22 15.94
CA ILE A 244 -4.17 -21.52 14.79
C ILE A 244 -4.34 -22.35 13.51
N PHE A 245 -4.13 -23.68 13.60
CA PHE A 245 -4.28 -24.55 12.44
C PHE A 245 -5.74 -24.66 11.96
N SER A 246 -6.71 -24.69 12.88
CA SER A 246 -8.14 -24.67 12.52
C SER A 246 -8.56 -23.35 11.85
N GLU A 247 -8.13 -22.22 12.38
CA GLU A 247 -8.43 -20.89 11.81
C GLU A 247 -7.81 -20.75 10.41
N PHE A 248 -6.58 -21.20 10.24
CA PHE A 248 -5.91 -21.18 8.93
C PHE A 248 -6.64 -22.04 7.90
N LYS A 249 -7.18 -23.19 8.30
CA LYS A 249 -7.95 -24.07 7.41
C LYS A 249 -9.26 -23.40 6.95
N GLU A 250 -9.98 -22.73 7.84
CA GLU A 250 -11.21 -22.00 7.49
C GLU A 250 -10.94 -20.88 6.49
N VAL A 251 -9.87 -20.11 6.69
CA VAL A 251 -9.47 -19.05 5.75
C VAL A 251 -9.15 -19.63 4.36
N CYS A 252 -8.44 -20.76 4.30
CA CYS A 252 -8.13 -21.42 3.03
C CYS A 252 -9.38 -21.91 2.29
N GLU A 253 -10.38 -22.40 3.01
CA GLU A 253 -11.65 -22.83 2.42
C GLU A 253 -12.48 -21.62 1.92
N GLY A 254 -12.49 -20.51 2.67
CA GLY A 254 -13.11 -19.26 2.26
C GLY A 254 -12.54 -18.71 0.94
N LEU A 255 -11.20 -18.67 0.83
CA LEU A 255 -10.52 -18.21 -0.38
C LEU A 255 -10.80 -19.07 -1.61
N LYS A 256 -10.97 -20.39 -1.43
CA LYS A 256 -11.35 -21.29 -2.54
C LYS A 256 -12.76 -20.99 -3.06
N LEU A 257 -13.70 -20.71 -2.16
CA LEU A 257 -15.07 -20.38 -2.52
C LEU A 257 -15.16 -19.05 -3.28
N GLU A 258 -14.43 -18.04 -2.81
CA GLU A 258 -14.38 -16.72 -3.44
C GLU A 258 -13.80 -16.79 -4.86
N LYS A 259 -12.70 -17.54 -5.05
CA LYS A 259 -12.12 -17.80 -6.36
C LYS A 259 -13.09 -18.46 -7.35
N SER A 260 -13.99 -19.33 -6.86
CA SER A 260 -15.02 -19.96 -7.71
C SER A 260 -16.06 -18.94 -8.16
N LYS A 261 -16.53 -18.07 -7.26
CA LYS A 261 -17.51 -17.03 -7.56
C LYS A 261 -16.96 -16.01 -8.57
N ASP A 262 -15.70 -15.61 -8.41
CA ASP A 262 -15.05 -14.69 -9.35
C ASP A 262 -14.93 -15.27 -10.76
N LYS A 263 -14.68 -16.58 -10.87
CA LYS A 263 -14.64 -17.27 -12.17
C LYS A 263 -16.00 -17.26 -12.87
N GLU A 264 -17.09 -17.45 -12.12
CA GLU A 264 -18.45 -17.39 -12.66
C GLU A 264 -18.83 -15.96 -13.09
N ASN A 265 -18.51 -14.97 -12.25
CA ASN A 265 -18.76 -13.55 -12.57
C ASN A 265 -18.01 -13.11 -13.84
N TYR A 266 -16.76 -13.55 -14.00
CA TYR A 266 -15.98 -13.25 -15.20
C TYR A 266 -16.58 -13.87 -16.47
N GLN A 267 -17.06 -15.12 -16.39
CA GLN A 267 -17.74 -15.79 -17.50
C GLN A 267 -19.01 -15.03 -17.91
N LEU A 268 -19.81 -14.60 -16.92
CA LEU A 268 -21.03 -13.83 -17.16
C LEU A 268 -20.71 -12.49 -17.84
N MET A 269 -19.76 -11.72 -17.30
CA MET A 269 -19.33 -10.43 -17.85
C MET A 269 -18.84 -10.57 -19.30
N LYS A 270 -18.04 -11.60 -19.58
CA LYS A 270 -17.55 -11.88 -20.94
C LYS A 270 -18.70 -12.11 -21.93
N SER A 271 -19.73 -12.86 -21.52
CA SER A 271 -20.89 -13.14 -22.37
C SER A 271 -21.72 -11.87 -22.65
N THR A 272 -21.88 -10.99 -21.66
CA THR A 272 -22.62 -9.73 -21.80
C THR A 272 -21.89 -8.76 -22.71
N ASN A 273 -20.57 -8.61 -22.52
CA ASN A 273 -19.75 -7.74 -23.37
C ASN A 273 -19.73 -8.21 -24.82
N HIS A 274 -19.71 -9.52 -25.07
CA HIS A 274 -19.78 -10.05 -26.42
C HIS A 274 -21.10 -9.69 -27.11
N LYS A 275 -22.23 -9.78 -26.40
CA LYS A 275 -23.55 -9.35 -26.93
C LYS A 275 -23.59 -7.85 -27.19
N ALA A 276 -23.05 -7.02 -26.29
CA ALA A 276 -23.02 -5.58 -26.47
C ALA A 276 -22.18 -5.18 -27.71
N LEU A 277 -21.04 -5.82 -27.92
CA LEU A 277 -20.20 -5.60 -29.11
C LEU A 277 -20.90 -6.03 -30.41
N GLN A 278 -21.64 -7.14 -30.38
CA GLN A 278 -22.44 -7.55 -31.54
C GLN A 278 -23.50 -6.51 -31.89
N ASN A 279 -24.24 -6.01 -30.90
CA ASN A 279 -25.27 -4.99 -31.12
C ASN A 279 -24.66 -3.69 -31.67
N LEU A 280 -23.55 -3.22 -31.09
CA LEU A 280 -22.88 -2.01 -31.58
C LEU A 280 -22.40 -2.16 -33.02
N ASN A 281 -21.91 -3.34 -33.39
CA ASN A 281 -21.46 -3.60 -34.75
C ASN A 281 -22.62 -3.62 -35.76
N THR A 282 -23.82 -4.04 -35.33
CA THR A 282 -25.05 -3.94 -36.13
C THR A 282 -25.48 -2.49 -36.29
N GLU A 283 -25.53 -1.70 -35.20
CA GLU A 283 -25.88 -0.27 -35.25
C GLU A 283 -24.91 0.51 -36.16
N LEU A 284 -23.61 0.19 -36.12
CA LEU A 284 -22.60 0.83 -36.97
C LEU A 284 -22.78 0.49 -38.46
N LEU A 285 -23.28 -0.71 -38.78
CA LEU A 285 -23.58 -1.10 -40.15
C LEU A 285 -24.77 -0.30 -40.70
N GLU A 286 -25.83 -0.14 -39.89
CA GLU A 286 -27.02 0.65 -40.25
C GLU A 286 -26.66 2.12 -40.52
N VAL A 287 -25.87 2.74 -39.62
CA VAL A 287 -25.40 4.13 -39.82
C VAL A 287 -24.55 4.27 -41.08
N LYS A 288 -23.76 3.25 -41.43
CA LYS A 288 -22.94 3.27 -42.65
C LYS A 288 -23.82 3.26 -43.90
N GLU A 289 -24.87 2.44 -43.91
CA GLU A 289 -25.84 2.40 -45.01
C GLU A 289 -26.56 3.75 -45.17
N GLU A 290 -26.95 4.40 -44.06
CA GLU A 290 -27.56 5.74 -44.10
C GLU A 290 -26.59 6.80 -44.65
N MET A 291 -25.31 6.73 -44.27
CA MET A 291 -24.26 7.63 -44.78
C MET A 291 -24.09 7.49 -46.30
N ASP A 292 -24.13 6.27 -46.81
CA ASP A 292 -24.01 6.01 -48.25
C ASP A 292 -25.22 6.58 -49.01
N LEU A 293 -26.44 6.45 -48.48
CA LEU A 293 -27.64 7.07 -49.06
C LEU A 293 -27.57 8.60 -49.07
N LEU A 294 -27.10 9.22 -47.98
CA LEU A 294 -26.89 10.67 -47.87
C LEU A 294 -25.85 11.17 -48.88
N LYS A 295 -24.79 10.39 -49.09
CA LYS A 295 -23.74 10.71 -50.06
C LYS A 295 -24.30 10.72 -51.49
N ASP A 296 -25.10 9.71 -51.83
CA ASP A 296 -25.75 9.64 -53.14
C ASP A 296 -26.74 10.79 -53.37
N TYR A 297 -27.53 11.14 -52.35
CA TYR A 297 -28.43 12.29 -52.39
C TYR A 297 -27.67 13.62 -52.59
N THR A 298 -26.56 13.80 -51.88
CA THR A 298 -25.71 15.00 -51.99
C THR A 298 -25.10 15.12 -53.39
N ASN A 299 -24.62 14.02 -53.96
CA ASN A 299 -24.08 13.99 -55.32
C ASN A 299 -25.14 14.38 -56.37
N LYS A 300 -26.38 13.90 -56.19
CA LYS A 300 -27.49 14.26 -57.09
C LYS A 300 -27.78 15.76 -57.03
N ASN A 301 -27.87 16.33 -55.84
CA ASN A 301 -28.10 17.77 -55.67
C ASN A 301 -26.96 18.61 -56.25
N TYR A 302 -25.72 18.14 -56.15
CA TYR A 302 -24.57 18.83 -56.75
C TYR A 302 -24.68 18.91 -58.28
N GLU A 303 -25.09 17.83 -58.95
CA GLU A 303 -25.31 17.84 -60.40
C GLU A 303 -26.51 18.73 -60.80
N GLU A 304 -27.57 18.80 -60.00
CA GLU A 304 -28.70 19.72 -60.23
C GLU A 304 -28.28 21.20 -60.12
N ILE A 305 -27.45 21.55 -59.13
CA ILE A 305 -26.89 22.90 -58.97
C ILE A 305 -26.00 23.26 -60.16
N LYS A 306 -25.14 22.35 -60.59
CA LYS A 306 -24.25 22.52 -61.75
C LYS A 306 -25.03 22.75 -63.04
N ASN A 307 -26.15 22.05 -63.24
CA ASN A 307 -27.03 22.28 -64.38
C ASN A 307 -27.73 23.65 -64.31
N SER A 308 -28.16 24.06 -63.11
CA SER A 308 -28.76 25.40 -62.89
C SER A 308 -27.75 26.53 -63.13
N GLN A 309 -26.48 26.32 -62.79
CA GLN A 309 -25.40 27.27 -63.09
C GLN A 309 -25.21 27.44 -64.61
N LYS A 310 -25.17 26.34 -65.37
CA LYS A 310 -25.09 26.41 -66.84
C LYS A 310 -26.26 27.17 -67.47
N PHE A 311 -27.49 26.89 -67.02
CA PHE A 311 -28.67 27.63 -67.48
C PHE A 311 -28.55 29.13 -67.18
N THR A 312 -28.06 29.48 -65.99
CA THR A 312 -27.85 30.88 -65.60
C THR A 312 -26.81 31.56 -66.50
N GLU A 313 -25.72 30.87 -66.85
CA GLU A 313 -24.71 31.36 -67.79
C GLU A 313 -25.28 31.62 -69.20
N GLU A 314 -26.16 30.74 -69.70
CA GLU A 314 -26.87 30.92 -70.96
C GLU A 314 -27.77 32.16 -70.92
N VAL A 315 -28.58 32.34 -69.87
CA VAL A 315 -29.43 33.53 -69.70
C VAL A 315 -28.58 34.82 -69.67
N PHE A 316 -27.41 34.81 -69.02
CA PHE A 316 -26.51 35.97 -69.03
C PHE A 316 -25.89 36.25 -70.41
N LYS A 317 -25.79 35.24 -71.28
CA LYS A 317 -25.36 35.44 -72.67
C LYS A 317 -26.47 36.10 -73.48
N ASP A 318 -27.72 35.64 -73.33
CA ASP A 318 -28.87 36.20 -74.03
C ASP A 318 -29.13 37.66 -73.62
N ILE A 319 -29.02 37.98 -72.32
CA ILE A 319 -29.12 39.36 -71.82
C ILE A 319 -28.05 40.26 -72.47
N ARG A 320 -26.83 39.76 -72.68
CA ARG A 320 -25.77 40.52 -73.37
C ARG A 320 -26.10 40.77 -74.83
N GLU A 321 -26.67 39.80 -75.53
CA GLU A 321 -27.11 39.96 -76.92
C GLU A 321 -28.28 40.95 -77.06
N ILE A 322 -29.25 40.90 -76.14
CA ILE A 322 -30.35 41.87 -76.06
C ILE A 322 -29.79 43.28 -75.82
N ASN A 323 -28.87 43.45 -74.87
CA ASN A 323 -28.27 44.76 -74.62
C ASN A 323 -27.49 45.30 -75.84
N LYS A 324 -26.85 44.42 -76.61
CA LYS A 324 -26.15 44.81 -77.86
C LYS A 324 -27.13 45.26 -78.93
N THR A 325 -28.26 44.56 -79.10
CA THR A 325 -29.31 44.94 -80.06
C THR A 325 -30.02 46.23 -79.67
N VAL A 326 -30.34 46.42 -78.39
CA VAL A 326 -30.91 47.67 -77.87
C VAL A 326 -29.95 48.85 -78.09
N SER A 327 -28.65 48.65 -77.88
CA SER A 327 -27.63 49.68 -78.12
C SER A 327 -27.56 50.04 -79.61
N GLY A 328 -27.59 49.05 -80.51
CA GLY A 328 -27.64 49.30 -81.96
C GLY A 328 -28.93 49.99 -82.42
N PHE A 329 -30.07 49.70 -81.77
CA PHE A 329 -31.34 50.39 -82.05
C PHE A 329 -31.30 51.86 -81.60
N LYS A 330 -30.64 52.14 -80.48
CA LYS A 330 -30.41 53.51 -80.00
C LYS A 330 -29.52 54.31 -80.96
N GLU A 331 -28.46 53.68 -81.46
CA GLU A 331 -27.55 54.29 -82.46
C GLU A 331 -28.26 54.52 -83.82
N PHE A 332 -29.20 53.64 -84.20
CA PHE A 332 -30.05 53.84 -85.38
C PHE A 332 -31.01 55.04 -85.22
N LEU A 333 -31.60 55.22 -84.04
CA LEU A 333 -32.47 56.36 -83.73
C LEU A 333 -31.69 57.70 -83.71
N GLU A 334 -30.42 57.69 -83.33
CA GLU A 334 -29.57 58.88 -83.34
C GLU A 334 -29.07 59.26 -84.74
N ASN A 335 -28.91 58.29 -85.66
CA ASN A 335 -28.32 58.52 -86.99
C ASN A 335 -29.32 58.76 -88.15
N LYS A 336 -30.63 58.60 -87.94
CA LYS A 336 -31.67 59.01 -88.92
C LYS A 336 -32.92 59.54 -88.22
N ALA A 337 -32.89 60.82 -87.85
CA ALA A 337 -34.08 61.55 -87.42
C ALA A 337 -34.36 62.72 -88.38
N ASP A 338 -34.85 62.42 -89.59
CA ASP A 338 -35.59 63.41 -90.36
C ASP A 338 -37.01 63.50 -89.78
N LYS A 339 -37.24 64.53 -88.95
CA LYS A 339 -38.53 64.79 -88.28
C LYS A 339 -39.70 64.95 -89.27
N GLN A 340 -39.44 65.22 -90.56
CA GLN A 340 -40.50 65.41 -91.56
C GLN A 340 -40.99 64.10 -92.22
N GLU A 341 -40.17 63.05 -92.29
CA GLU A 341 -40.59 61.76 -92.88
C GLU A 341 -41.44 60.94 -91.89
N VAL A 342 -41.15 61.06 -90.60
CA VAL A 342 -41.96 60.48 -89.51
C VAL A 342 -43.35 61.13 -89.46
N PHE A 343 -43.45 62.45 -89.68
CA PHE A 343 -44.74 63.16 -89.67
C PHE A 343 -45.60 62.85 -90.91
N LYS A 344 -44.98 62.73 -92.10
CA LYS A 344 -45.70 62.35 -93.34
C LYS A 344 -46.22 60.92 -93.31
N ARG A 345 -45.49 59.97 -92.70
CA ARG A 345 -46.02 58.61 -92.49
C ARG A 345 -47.12 58.56 -91.45
N PHE A 346 -47.11 59.43 -90.45
CA PHE A 346 -48.19 59.53 -89.46
C PHE A 346 -49.49 60.10 -90.08
N GLN A 347 -49.37 61.05 -91.02
CA GLN A 347 -50.50 61.66 -91.72
C GLN A 347 -51.13 60.73 -92.78
N ALA A 348 -50.31 59.94 -93.49
CA ALA A 348 -50.78 58.92 -94.43
C ALA A 348 -51.50 57.74 -93.75
N ILE A 349 -51.21 57.47 -92.46
CA ILE A 349 -51.93 56.46 -91.65
C ILE A 349 -53.24 57.05 -91.05
N GLN A 350 -53.42 58.38 -91.11
CA GLN A 350 -54.60 59.06 -90.59
C GLN A 350 -55.74 59.14 -91.64
N GLU A 351 -55.40 59.10 -92.93
CA GLU A 351 -56.37 59.11 -94.05
C GLU A 351 -56.84 57.70 -94.46
N ASP A 352 -56.17 56.64 -94.00
CA ASP A 352 -56.53 55.24 -94.28
C ASP A 352 -57.13 54.55 -93.04
N LYS A 353 -58.12 55.20 -92.41
CA LYS A 353 -58.91 54.59 -91.33
C LYS A 353 -60.34 54.34 -91.76
N ALA A 354 -60.64 53.04 -91.77
CA ALA A 354 -61.97 52.45 -91.75
C ALA A 354 -62.96 53.21 -90.85
N GLU A 355 -64.22 53.24 -91.29
CA GLU A 355 -65.35 53.80 -90.55
C GLU A 355 -65.31 53.40 -89.07
N VAL A 356 -65.52 54.37 -88.18
CA VAL A 356 -65.55 54.20 -86.71
C VAL A 356 -66.47 53.03 -86.28
N SER A 357 -67.51 52.73 -87.07
CA SER A 357 -68.40 51.58 -86.91
C SER A 357 -67.68 50.21 -86.94
N GLN A 358 -66.70 50.02 -87.85
CA GLN A 358 -65.97 48.75 -87.96
C GLN A 358 -64.94 48.59 -86.83
N VAL A 359 -64.37 49.70 -86.34
CA VAL A 359 -63.46 49.69 -85.18
C VAL A 359 -64.21 49.39 -83.88
N GLU A 360 -65.43 49.90 -83.71
CA GLU A 360 -66.28 49.57 -82.57
C GLU A 360 -66.70 48.09 -82.55
N GLU A 361 -67.00 47.50 -83.71
CA GLU A 361 -67.37 46.08 -83.80
C GLU A 361 -66.16 45.15 -83.56
N VAL A 362 -65.00 45.48 -84.11
CA VAL A 362 -63.74 44.76 -83.82
C VAL A 362 -63.32 44.96 -82.36
N MET A 363 -63.52 46.14 -81.76
CA MET A 363 -63.33 46.37 -80.32
C MET A 363 -64.27 45.52 -79.48
N LYS A 364 -65.55 45.39 -79.87
CA LYS A 364 -66.52 44.56 -79.15
C LYS A 364 -66.12 43.09 -79.20
N GLN A 365 -65.73 42.59 -80.36
CA GLN A 365 -65.24 41.22 -80.51
C GLN A 365 -63.95 40.99 -79.73
N LYS A 366 -62.98 41.91 -79.80
CA LYS A 366 -61.73 41.85 -79.03
C LYS A 366 -61.98 41.94 -77.53
N ASN A 367 -62.87 42.81 -77.06
CA ASN A 367 -63.26 42.89 -75.65
C ASN A 367 -63.95 41.61 -75.18
N THR A 368 -64.79 41.00 -76.01
CA THR A 368 -65.42 39.71 -75.69
C THR A 368 -64.35 38.59 -75.60
N GLN A 369 -63.38 38.58 -76.52
CA GLN A 369 -62.24 37.67 -76.49
C GLN A 369 -61.37 37.89 -75.25
N ILE A 370 -61.05 39.14 -74.91
CA ILE A 370 -60.26 39.50 -73.72
C ILE A 370 -61.00 39.06 -72.44
N VAL A 371 -62.32 39.27 -72.37
CA VAL A 371 -63.12 38.80 -71.23
C VAL A 371 -63.09 37.28 -71.15
N SER A 372 -63.18 36.55 -72.27
CA SER A 372 -63.08 35.08 -72.25
C SER A 372 -61.70 34.56 -71.85
N THR A 373 -60.61 35.20 -72.28
CA THR A 373 -59.25 34.79 -71.92
C THR A 373 -58.91 35.16 -70.48
N LEU A 374 -59.41 36.28 -69.98
CA LEU A 374 -59.31 36.63 -68.56
C LEU A 374 -60.09 35.65 -67.69
N GLN A 375 -61.26 35.18 -68.15
CA GLN A 375 -62.03 34.16 -67.44
C GLN A 375 -61.28 32.82 -67.39
N SER A 376 -60.70 32.37 -68.53
CA SER A 376 -59.91 31.13 -68.56
C SER A 376 -58.64 31.23 -67.72
N LEU A 377 -57.96 32.37 -67.74
CA LEU A 377 -56.79 32.62 -66.89
C LEU A 377 -57.16 32.65 -65.41
N LYS A 378 -58.32 33.21 -65.05
CA LYS A 378 -58.82 33.21 -63.68
C LYS A 378 -59.09 31.78 -63.18
N ASP A 379 -59.69 30.94 -64.02
CA ASP A 379 -59.98 29.55 -63.68
C ASP A 379 -58.70 28.70 -63.59
N GLU A 380 -57.72 28.95 -64.48
CA GLU A 380 -56.40 28.31 -64.39
C GLU A 380 -55.63 28.74 -63.15
N LEU A 381 -55.66 30.04 -62.80
CA LEU A 381 -55.06 30.55 -61.57
C LEU A 381 -55.70 29.92 -60.34
N LYS A 382 -57.03 29.80 -60.33
CA LYS A 382 -57.77 29.19 -59.22
C LYS A 382 -57.39 27.72 -59.04
N LYS A 383 -57.20 26.99 -60.15
CA LYS A 383 -56.76 25.60 -60.15
C LYS A 383 -55.31 25.43 -59.67
N ARG A 384 -54.41 26.34 -60.06
CA ARG A 384 -53.03 26.37 -59.53
C ARG A 384 -52.98 26.72 -58.05
N PHE A 385 -53.81 27.67 -57.61
CA PHE A 385 -53.91 28.03 -56.20
C PHE A 385 -54.44 26.87 -55.35
N SER A 386 -55.44 26.12 -55.81
CA SER A 386 -55.91 24.93 -55.08
C SER A 386 -54.85 23.83 -55.04
N ALA A 387 -54.15 23.56 -56.14
CA ALA A 387 -53.08 22.56 -56.17
C ALA A 387 -51.91 22.94 -55.25
N MET A 388 -51.51 24.21 -55.25
CA MET A 388 -50.47 24.73 -54.37
C MET A 388 -50.91 24.72 -52.90
N HIS A 389 -52.18 24.98 -52.60
CA HIS A 389 -52.71 24.92 -51.24
C HIS A 389 -52.72 23.48 -50.70
N GLU A 390 -53.09 22.50 -51.53
CA GLU A 390 -53.07 21.08 -51.19
C GLU A 390 -51.62 20.56 -51.00
N GLU A 391 -50.68 21.02 -51.82
CA GLU A 391 -49.25 20.69 -51.67
C GLU A 391 -48.63 21.30 -50.40
N ILE A 392 -49.03 22.52 -50.03
CA ILE A 392 -48.61 23.17 -48.77
C ILE A 392 -49.20 22.43 -47.56
N LEU A 393 -50.47 22.00 -47.61
CA LEU A 393 -51.09 21.23 -46.52
C LEU A 393 -50.34 19.92 -46.28
N ASN A 394 -50.05 19.16 -47.35
CA ASN A 394 -49.31 17.90 -47.26
C ASN A 394 -47.88 18.11 -46.72
N LYS A 395 -47.19 19.19 -47.10
CA LYS A 395 -45.86 19.55 -46.56
C LYS A 395 -45.90 20.01 -45.10
N CYS A 396 -47.01 20.58 -44.64
CA CYS A 396 -47.20 20.94 -43.24
C CYS A 396 -47.46 19.71 -42.36
N ASP A 397 -48.25 18.75 -42.83
CA ASP A 397 -48.51 17.50 -42.09
C ASP A 397 -47.25 16.61 -41.99
N GLU A 398 -46.39 16.59 -43.02
CA GLU A 398 -45.07 15.94 -42.95
C GLU A 398 -44.10 16.62 -41.96
N LYS A 399 -44.18 17.96 -41.80
CA LYS A 399 -43.34 18.68 -40.84
C LYS A 399 -43.77 18.45 -39.40
N ILE A 400 -45.08 18.43 -39.12
CA ILE A 400 -45.61 18.16 -37.78
C ILE A 400 -45.26 16.72 -37.35
N SER A 401 -45.27 15.77 -38.28
CA SER A 401 -44.83 14.39 -38.02
C SER A 401 -43.33 14.32 -37.69
N LYS A 402 -42.47 15.07 -38.39
CA LYS A 402 -41.01 15.12 -38.11
C LYS A 402 -40.66 15.79 -36.77
N GLU A 403 -41.44 16.77 -36.32
CA GLU A 403 -41.23 17.43 -35.02
C GLU A 403 -41.56 16.51 -33.83
N LEU A 404 -42.54 15.61 -33.99
CA LEU A 404 -42.89 14.57 -33.01
C LEU A 404 -41.80 13.50 -32.89
N TYR A 405 -41.26 13.03 -34.03
CA TYR A 405 -40.12 12.09 -34.02
C TYR A 405 -38.85 12.72 -33.46
N LYS A 406 -38.62 14.02 -33.65
CA LYS A 406 -37.46 14.72 -33.08
C LYS A 406 -37.49 14.76 -31.55
N LYS A 407 -38.66 14.97 -30.94
CA LYS A 407 -38.80 14.96 -29.47
C LYS A 407 -38.63 13.58 -28.85
N GLU A 408 -39.14 12.53 -29.50
CA GLU A 408 -38.87 11.15 -29.07
C GLU A 408 -37.39 10.76 -29.25
N PHE A 409 -36.76 11.23 -30.33
CA PHE A 409 -35.34 11.00 -30.59
C PHE A 409 -34.42 11.75 -29.61
N GLU A 410 -34.75 12.99 -29.21
CA GLU A 410 -34.03 13.74 -28.17
C GLU A 410 -34.16 13.08 -26.79
N ALA A 411 -35.32 12.49 -26.46
CA ALA A 411 -35.50 11.72 -25.23
C ALA A 411 -34.70 10.41 -25.23
N LEU A 412 -34.62 9.72 -26.38
CA LEU A 412 -33.80 8.52 -26.55
C LEU A 412 -32.30 8.84 -26.52
N LEU A 413 -31.87 9.96 -27.11
CA LEU A 413 -30.49 10.45 -27.04
C LEU A 413 -30.09 10.75 -25.60
N SER A 414 -30.92 11.47 -24.85
CA SER A 414 -30.64 11.78 -23.44
C SER A 414 -30.58 10.52 -22.57
N ASN A 415 -31.39 9.50 -22.85
CA ASN A 415 -31.32 8.22 -22.15
C ASN A 415 -30.07 7.42 -22.55
N ARG A 416 -29.68 7.43 -23.83
CA ARG A 416 -28.47 6.76 -24.31
C ARG A 416 -27.20 7.44 -23.86
N GLU A 417 -27.14 8.76 -23.75
CA GLU A 417 -26.03 9.50 -23.16
C GLU A 417 -25.82 9.11 -21.69
N ASN A 418 -26.91 9.00 -20.92
CA ASN A 418 -26.85 8.54 -19.52
C ASN A 418 -26.40 7.07 -19.39
N GLU A 419 -26.76 6.20 -20.35
CA GLU A 419 -26.22 4.84 -20.40
C GLU A 419 -24.75 4.81 -20.86
N LEU A 420 -24.36 5.69 -21.79
CA LEU A 420 -22.98 5.82 -22.24
C LEU A 420 -22.07 6.28 -21.11
N ASP A 421 -22.51 7.23 -20.27
CA ASP A 421 -21.77 7.68 -19.08
C ASP A 421 -21.59 6.57 -18.05
N LYS A 422 -22.62 5.73 -17.85
CA LYS A 422 -22.53 4.54 -16.98
C LYS A 422 -21.54 3.51 -17.55
N VAL A 423 -21.58 3.28 -18.86
CA VAL A 423 -20.63 2.38 -19.54
C VAL A 423 -19.21 2.95 -19.49
N TYR A 424 -19.04 4.25 -19.70
CA TYR A 424 -17.74 4.93 -19.63
C TYR A 424 -17.13 4.83 -18.22
N SER A 425 -17.95 5.02 -17.19
CA SER A 425 -17.56 4.82 -15.79
C SER A 425 -17.08 3.38 -15.51
N GLN A 426 -17.78 2.39 -16.08
CA GLN A 426 -17.39 0.98 -15.96
C GLN A 426 -16.14 0.64 -16.78
N VAL A 427 -15.97 1.23 -17.97
CA VAL A 427 -14.77 1.06 -18.80
C VAL A 427 -13.55 1.66 -18.12
N CYS A 428 -13.66 2.83 -17.46
CA CYS A 428 -12.58 3.40 -16.66
C CYS A 428 -12.19 2.49 -15.47
N LEU A 429 -13.16 1.87 -14.81
CA LEU A 429 -12.91 0.87 -13.75
C LEU A 429 -12.27 -0.42 -14.27
N VAL A 430 -12.63 -0.87 -15.47
CA VAL A 430 -12.01 -2.03 -16.11
C VAL A 430 -10.60 -1.71 -16.61
N SER A 431 -10.38 -0.51 -17.15
CA SER A 431 -9.06 -0.07 -17.63
C SER A 431 -8.07 0.08 -16.48
N SER A 432 -8.49 0.63 -15.33
CA SER A 432 -7.63 0.71 -14.14
C SER A 432 -7.30 -0.68 -13.56
N LYS A 433 -8.25 -1.61 -13.61
CA LYS A 433 -8.00 -3.02 -13.26
C LYS A 433 -7.09 -3.71 -14.27
N GLN A 434 -7.20 -3.41 -15.57
CA GLN A 434 -6.35 -3.96 -16.62
C GLN A 434 -4.90 -3.48 -16.48
N GLU A 435 -4.67 -2.19 -16.17
CA GLU A 435 -3.32 -1.68 -15.84
C GLU A 435 -2.74 -2.36 -14.60
N HIS A 436 -3.55 -2.60 -13.58
CA HIS A 436 -3.13 -3.34 -12.39
C HIS A 436 -2.78 -4.80 -12.72
N PHE A 437 -3.58 -5.48 -13.54
CA PHE A 437 -3.28 -6.83 -14.02
C PHE A 437 -2.05 -6.88 -14.92
N GLU A 438 -1.80 -5.89 -15.78
CA GLU A 438 -0.57 -5.81 -16.58
C GLU A 438 0.66 -5.61 -15.70
N LYS A 439 0.57 -4.78 -14.65
CA LYS A 439 1.66 -4.64 -13.66
C LYS A 439 1.91 -5.96 -12.93
N GLN A 440 0.86 -6.67 -12.53
CA GLN A 440 1.00 -7.99 -11.91
C GLN A 440 1.55 -9.04 -12.87
N LEU A 441 1.13 -9.06 -14.13
CA LEU A 441 1.66 -9.97 -15.17
C LEU A 441 3.12 -9.69 -15.49
N LYS A 442 3.53 -8.42 -15.55
CA LYS A 442 4.95 -8.04 -15.69
C LYS A 442 5.75 -8.48 -14.48
N ALA A 443 5.23 -8.32 -13.26
CA ALA A 443 5.87 -8.82 -12.05
C ALA A 443 5.96 -10.36 -12.03
N LEU A 444 4.91 -11.06 -12.46
CA LEU A 444 4.89 -12.53 -12.54
C LEU A 444 5.82 -13.06 -13.65
N SER A 445 5.88 -12.38 -14.80
CA SER A 445 6.78 -12.71 -15.90
C SER A 445 8.24 -12.47 -15.51
N LYS A 446 8.51 -11.42 -14.72
CA LYS A 446 9.82 -11.19 -14.10
C LYS A 446 10.17 -12.32 -13.12
N GLN A 447 9.24 -12.70 -12.24
CA GLN A 447 9.43 -13.84 -11.33
C GLN A 447 9.57 -15.19 -12.06
N LEU A 448 8.96 -15.37 -13.23
CA LEU A 448 9.04 -16.61 -14.01
C LEU A 448 10.34 -16.70 -14.82
N THR A 449 10.89 -15.55 -15.24
CA THR A 449 12.23 -15.48 -15.88
C THR A 449 13.36 -15.56 -14.86
N GLU A 450 13.10 -15.20 -13.60
CA GLU A 450 13.99 -15.42 -12.45
C GLU A 450 13.90 -16.86 -11.89
N LYS A 451 12.92 -17.68 -12.32
CA LYS A 451 12.85 -19.09 -11.95
C LYS A 451 13.74 -19.93 -12.88
N PRO A 452 14.66 -20.74 -12.33
CA PRO A 452 15.57 -21.57 -13.14
C PRO A 452 14.77 -22.56 -13.99
N ASN A 453 15.11 -22.67 -15.28
CA ASN A 453 14.47 -23.64 -16.17
C ASN A 453 14.97 -25.05 -15.84
N THR A 454 14.30 -26.10 -16.33
CA THR A 454 14.67 -27.50 -16.04
C THR A 454 16.09 -27.89 -16.49
N ALA A 455 16.67 -27.21 -17.48
CA ALA A 455 18.08 -27.34 -17.85
C ALA A 455 19.03 -26.59 -16.90
N ASP A 456 18.60 -25.48 -16.29
CA ASP A 456 19.36 -24.79 -15.23
C ASP A 456 19.35 -25.62 -13.92
N VAL A 457 18.25 -26.32 -13.63
CA VAL A 457 18.17 -27.28 -12.51
C VAL A 457 19.08 -28.49 -12.74
N CYS A 458 19.21 -28.99 -13.97
CA CYS A 458 20.18 -30.04 -14.29
C CYS A 458 21.64 -29.55 -14.18
N LYS A 459 21.94 -28.32 -14.61
CA LYS A 459 23.28 -27.72 -14.41
C LYS A 459 23.62 -27.48 -12.93
N LEU A 460 22.64 -27.12 -12.10
CA LEU A 460 22.81 -27.02 -10.65
C LEU A 460 22.99 -28.38 -9.95
N LEU A 461 22.43 -29.45 -10.52
CA LEU A 461 22.65 -30.82 -10.05
C LEU A 461 24.03 -31.37 -10.45
N ASP A 462 24.56 -30.98 -11.61
CA ASP A 462 25.91 -31.33 -12.06
C ASP A 462 27.01 -30.50 -11.35
N ASN A 463 26.68 -29.28 -10.89
CA ASN A 463 27.50 -28.46 -10.02
C ASN A 463 27.25 -28.73 -8.53
N LYS A 464 26.93 -29.99 -8.15
CA LYS A 464 26.83 -30.32 -6.73
C LYS A 464 28.22 -30.07 -6.11
N PRO A 465 28.37 -29.08 -5.21
CA PRO A 465 29.67 -28.77 -4.64
C PRO A 465 30.21 -30.02 -3.97
N ASN A 466 31.45 -30.36 -4.31
CA ASN A 466 32.11 -31.46 -3.65
C ASN A 466 32.33 -31.06 -2.16
N ILE A 467 32.64 -32.03 -1.29
CA ILE A 467 32.81 -31.75 0.14
C ILE A 467 33.97 -30.75 0.37
N GLU A 468 34.94 -30.68 -0.52
CA GLU A 468 36.01 -29.67 -0.50
C GLU A 468 35.45 -28.26 -0.74
N ASP A 469 34.62 -28.03 -1.75
CA ASP A 469 34.05 -26.72 -2.07
C ASP A 469 33.17 -26.18 -0.91
N ILE A 470 32.46 -27.09 -0.23
CA ILE A 470 31.68 -26.78 0.98
C ILE A 470 32.60 -26.40 2.15
N ASN A 471 33.69 -27.12 2.34
CA ASN A 471 34.65 -26.83 3.40
C ASN A 471 35.42 -25.52 3.15
N GLU A 472 35.74 -25.22 1.90
CA GLU A 472 36.41 -23.99 1.49
C GLU A 472 35.47 -22.79 1.69
N SER A 473 34.21 -22.91 1.27
CA SER A 473 33.17 -21.90 1.53
C SER A 473 32.91 -21.70 3.03
N LEU A 474 32.92 -22.76 3.83
CA LEU A 474 32.79 -22.67 5.29
C LEU A 474 34.01 -22.01 5.94
N GLN A 475 35.22 -22.24 5.42
CA GLN A 475 36.41 -21.54 5.89
C GLN A 475 36.38 -20.05 5.53
N GLU A 476 35.94 -19.70 4.33
CA GLU A 476 35.76 -18.30 3.92
C GLU A 476 34.69 -17.61 4.77
N ILE A 477 33.55 -18.25 5.01
CA ILE A 477 32.50 -17.71 5.90
C ILE A 477 33.03 -17.56 7.32
N ASN A 478 33.79 -18.53 7.85
CA ASN A 478 34.35 -18.42 9.20
C ASN A 478 35.40 -17.30 9.29
N THR A 479 36.26 -17.14 8.30
CA THR A 479 37.24 -16.03 8.27
C THR A 479 36.56 -14.66 8.05
N GLU A 480 35.48 -14.60 7.28
CA GLU A 480 34.68 -13.38 7.12
C GLU A 480 33.90 -13.04 8.41
N LEU A 481 33.36 -14.04 9.11
CA LEU A 481 32.70 -13.85 10.41
C LEU A 481 33.70 -13.45 11.50
N GLU A 482 34.89 -14.05 11.52
CA GLU A 482 35.97 -13.69 12.44
C GLU A 482 36.52 -12.29 12.17
N SER A 483 36.46 -11.80 10.93
CA SER A 483 36.92 -10.45 10.57
C SER A 483 35.86 -9.34 10.68
N LYS A 484 34.56 -9.68 10.68
CA LYS A 484 33.48 -8.68 10.71
C LYS A 484 33.05 -8.23 12.10
N LEU A 485 33.46 -8.94 13.15
CA LEU A 485 33.14 -8.59 14.53
C LEU A 485 34.37 -8.83 15.41
N ASP A 486 35.24 -7.82 15.50
CA ASP A 486 36.15 -7.77 16.62
C ASP A 486 35.30 -7.53 17.88
N SER A 487 35.29 -8.52 18.77
CA SER A 487 34.53 -8.44 20.02
C SER A 487 34.98 -7.25 20.86
N GLU A 488 36.24 -6.80 20.70
CA GLU A 488 36.76 -5.62 21.37
C GLU A 488 36.16 -4.33 20.81
N GLU A 489 36.08 -4.19 19.48
CA GLU A 489 35.42 -3.03 18.83
C GLU A 489 33.92 -2.94 19.15
N PHE A 490 33.20 -4.07 19.17
CA PHE A 490 31.79 -4.07 19.54
C PHE A 490 31.55 -3.67 21.00
N LEU A 491 32.39 -4.16 21.92
CA LEU A 491 32.30 -3.78 23.33
C LEU A 491 32.64 -2.31 23.52
N ASN A 492 33.68 -1.80 22.85
CA ASN A 492 34.02 -0.38 22.88
C ASN A 492 32.88 0.48 22.32
N PHE A 493 32.26 0.10 21.20
CA PHE A 493 31.09 0.79 20.67
C PHE A 493 29.90 0.75 21.64
N ALA A 494 29.63 -0.38 22.27
CA ALA A 494 28.56 -0.52 23.24
C ALA A 494 28.81 0.37 24.48
N GLU A 495 30.05 0.45 24.96
CA GLU A 495 30.45 1.34 26.05
C GLU A 495 30.31 2.82 25.67
N GLU A 496 30.78 3.22 24.49
CA GLU A 496 30.63 4.59 23.98
C GLU A 496 29.15 4.95 23.81
N HIS A 497 28.35 4.07 23.23
CA HIS A 497 26.91 4.27 23.05
C HIS A 497 26.19 4.39 24.41
N ASN A 498 26.54 3.54 25.37
CA ASN A 498 26.00 3.61 26.73
C ASN A 498 26.43 4.91 27.43
N MET A 499 27.67 5.37 27.24
CA MET A 499 28.14 6.64 27.78
C MET A 499 27.35 7.82 27.21
N VAL A 500 27.12 7.85 25.88
CA VAL A 500 26.31 8.89 25.21
C VAL A 500 24.86 8.83 25.70
N THR A 501 24.28 7.63 25.77
CA THR A 501 22.90 7.45 26.24
C THR A 501 22.75 7.89 27.69
N ASN A 502 23.68 7.51 28.56
CA ASN A 502 23.66 7.94 29.97
C ASN A 502 23.88 9.44 30.11
N THR A 503 24.74 10.04 29.29
CA THR A 503 24.93 11.49 29.25
C THR A 503 23.63 12.20 28.87
N LEU A 504 22.96 11.77 27.79
CA LEU A 504 21.68 12.32 27.37
C LEU A 504 20.57 12.11 28.42
N CYS A 505 20.50 10.93 29.05
CA CYS A 505 19.55 10.66 30.13
C CYS A 505 19.82 11.51 31.39
N SER A 506 21.09 11.77 31.70
CA SER A 506 21.48 12.67 32.80
C SER A 506 21.16 14.14 32.50
N GLU A 507 21.30 14.59 31.26
CA GLU A 507 20.94 15.97 30.85
C GLU A 507 19.41 16.17 30.71
N VAL A 508 18.67 15.10 30.44
CA VAL A 508 17.20 15.09 30.29
C VAL A 508 16.54 14.31 31.43
N CYS A 509 16.81 14.72 32.68
CA CYS A 509 16.15 14.17 33.86
C CYS A 509 14.73 14.77 34.04
N MET A 510 13.77 14.35 33.20
CA MET A 510 12.38 14.82 33.25
C MET A 510 11.38 13.69 33.50
N GLY A 511 10.38 13.95 34.36
CA GLY A 511 9.16 13.15 34.49
C GLY A 511 7.92 14.02 34.24
N ARG A 512 6.85 13.43 33.70
CA ARG A 512 5.56 14.07 33.43
C ARG A 512 4.40 13.14 33.73
N TRP A 513 3.42 13.64 34.47
CA TRP A 513 2.19 12.94 34.81
C TRP A 513 0.97 13.77 34.45
N ILE A 514 -0.10 13.09 34.05
CA ILE A 514 -1.33 13.68 33.52
C ILE A 514 -2.51 13.25 34.42
N TRP A 515 -3.45 14.17 34.58
CA TRP A 515 -4.72 14.00 35.27
C TRP A 515 -5.85 14.44 34.32
N LEU A 516 -6.76 13.53 33.96
CA LEU A 516 -7.83 13.79 32.99
C LEU A 516 -9.23 13.59 33.58
N SER A 517 -9.40 12.71 34.58
CA SER A 517 -10.74 12.34 35.05
C SER A 517 -11.49 13.48 35.76
N GLY A 518 -10.77 14.50 36.25
CA GLY A 518 -11.31 15.53 37.12
C GLY A 518 -11.68 15.05 38.52
N SER A 519 -11.40 13.78 38.85
CA SER A 519 -11.62 13.22 40.19
C SER A 519 -10.47 13.60 41.12
N LEU A 520 -10.79 13.87 42.39
CA LEU A 520 -9.83 14.27 43.42
C LEU A 520 -9.83 13.25 44.56
N LYS A 521 -8.66 13.05 45.17
CA LYS A 521 -8.48 12.22 46.37
C LYS A 521 -8.13 13.13 47.54
N ASN A 522 -9.09 13.37 48.44
CA ASN A 522 -8.93 14.30 49.58
C ASN A 522 -8.48 15.71 49.15
N CYS A 523 -9.07 16.25 48.09
CA CYS A 523 -8.70 17.53 47.44
C CYS A 523 -7.34 17.55 46.71
N TYR A 524 -6.61 16.43 46.70
CA TYR A 524 -5.39 16.30 45.90
C TYR A 524 -5.71 15.73 44.53
N VAL A 525 -4.90 16.10 43.56
CA VAL A 525 -4.87 15.50 42.22
C VAL A 525 -4.20 14.12 42.32
N PRO A 526 -4.94 13.02 42.13
CA PRO A 526 -4.34 11.71 41.98
C PRO A 526 -3.91 11.61 40.52
N TRP A 527 -2.62 11.83 40.24
CA TRP A 527 -2.10 11.64 38.88
C TRP A 527 -2.54 10.27 38.35
N GLU A 528 -2.91 10.19 37.07
CA GLU A 528 -3.56 9.01 36.48
C GLU A 528 -2.63 8.30 35.50
N GLU A 529 -1.87 9.07 34.73
CA GLU A 529 -1.04 8.56 33.65
C GLU A 529 0.38 9.13 33.78
N GLN A 530 1.39 8.26 33.73
CA GLN A 530 2.79 8.66 33.55
C GLN A 530 3.10 8.76 32.06
N SER A 531 3.12 9.97 31.52
CA SER A 531 3.40 10.22 30.10
C SER A 531 4.87 10.02 29.76
N ILE A 532 5.78 10.52 30.61
CA ILE A 532 7.24 10.41 30.44
C ILE A 532 7.87 10.24 31.82
N ASN A 533 8.89 9.38 31.94
CA ASN A 533 9.77 9.34 33.10
C ASN A 533 11.17 8.87 32.68
N MET A 534 12.07 9.82 32.45
CA MET A 534 13.44 9.56 32.00
C MET A 534 14.40 9.22 33.14
N ASN A 535 13.97 9.38 34.40
CA ASN A 535 14.77 9.03 35.56
C ASN A 535 13.89 8.38 36.65
N PRO A 536 13.48 7.11 36.46
CA PRO A 536 12.58 6.42 37.38
C PRO A 536 13.17 6.18 38.78
N SER A 537 14.50 6.17 38.91
CA SER A 537 15.16 6.04 40.22
C SER A 537 15.04 7.31 41.05
N ASN A 538 14.99 8.49 40.43
CA ASN A 538 14.76 9.76 41.11
C ASN A 538 13.26 10.11 41.21
N PHE A 539 12.48 9.86 40.16
CA PHE A 539 11.05 10.18 40.08
C PHE A 539 10.18 8.94 40.31
N ILE A 540 9.84 8.69 41.57
CA ILE A 540 9.07 7.51 41.97
C ILE A 540 7.59 7.87 42.09
N TRP A 541 6.77 7.25 41.25
CA TRP A 541 5.32 7.39 41.27
C TRP A 541 4.66 6.01 41.10
N GLU A 542 3.51 5.83 41.76
CA GLU A 542 2.69 4.62 41.69
C GLU A 542 1.26 5.05 41.40
N GLU A 543 0.52 4.23 40.66
CA GLU A 543 -0.91 4.42 40.41
C GLU A 543 -1.65 4.60 41.74
N GLU A 544 -2.61 5.53 41.78
CA GLU A 544 -3.39 5.95 42.97
C GLU A 544 -2.68 6.83 44.02
N ARG A 545 -1.37 7.09 43.89
CA ARG A 545 -0.68 8.05 44.78
C ARG A 545 -0.94 9.50 44.35
N ILE A 546 -1.17 10.35 45.34
CA ILE A 546 -1.43 11.81 45.18
C ILE A 546 -0.14 12.64 45.02
N TYR A 547 1.01 12.00 45.06
CA TYR A 547 2.31 12.67 45.04
C TYR A 547 3.31 11.89 44.18
N VAL A 548 4.27 12.63 43.64
CA VAL A 548 5.50 12.07 43.08
C VAL A 548 6.61 12.21 44.13
N LEU A 549 7.33 11.12 44.40
CA LEU A 549 8.45 11.11 45.32
C LEU A 549 9.75 11.38 44.55
N LEU A 550 10.52 12.35 45.03
CA LEU A 550 11.85 12.70 44.55
C LEU A 550 12.89 12.09 45.48
N GLU A 551 13.65 11.09 45.02
CA GLU A 551 14.62 10.41 45.88
C GLU A 551 15.86 11.29 46.16
N GLU A 552 16.35 11.99 45.14
CA GLU A 552 17.57 12.79 45.25
C GLU A 552 17.30 14.24 45.69
N ALA A 553 18.31 14.88 46.30
CA ALA A 553 18.29 16.33 46.53
C ALA A 553 18.80 17.06 45.29
N GLY A 554 18.34 18.30 45.08
CA GLY A 554 18.78 19.10 43.95
C GLY A 554 17.90 20.31 43.67
N ILE A 555 18.18 20.99 42.57
CA ILE A 555 17.31 22.04 42.03
C ILE A 555 16.38 21.37 41.02
N TYR A 556 15.08 21.56 41.22
CA TYR A 556 14.04 21.00 40.36
C TYR A 556 13.23 22.13 39.73
N GLU A 557 13.02 22.05 38.43
CA GLU A 557 11.98 22.77 37.72
C GLU A 557 10.66 22.00 37.86
N VAL A 558 9.68 22.63 38.50
CA VAL A 558 8.31 22.15 38.61
C VAL A 558 7.46 22.95 37.64
N CYS A 559 6.98 22.29 36.59
CA CYS A 559 6.07 22.85 35.60
C CYS A 559 4.71 22.18 35.75
N LEU A 560 3.63 22.94 35.83
CA LEU A 560 2.28 22.39 35.88
C LEU A 560 1.31 23.21 35.05
N GLY A 561 0.31 22.53 34.52
CA GLY A 561 -0.81 23.12 33.79
C GLY A 561 -2.12 22.52 34.31
N VAL A 562 -3.10 23.36 34.64
CA VAL A 562 -4.44 22.95 35.07
C VAL A 562 -5.48 23.74 34.28
N PHE A 563 -6.47 23.03 33.76
CA PHE A 563 -7.48 23.53 32.84
C PHE A 563 -8.87 23.12 33.34
N ALA A 564 -9.77 24.09 33.49
CA ALA A 564 -11.18 23.87 33.83
C ALA A 564 -12.06 24.89 33.08
N GLU A 565 -13.38 24.68 33.05
CA GLU A 565 -14.31 25.59 32.37
C GLU A 565 -14.53 26.91 33.14
N GLY A 566 -14.21 26.91 34.44
CA GLY A 566 -14.36 28.02 35.37
C GLY A 566 -13.17 28.17 36.32
N PHE A 567 -13.39 28.91 37.42
CA PHE A 567 -12.30 29.39 38.28
C PHE A 567 -11.47 28.25 38.88
N VAL A 568 -10.16 28.30 38.66
CA VAL A 568 -9.18 27.32 39.09
C VAL A 568 -8.38 27.89 40.27
N CYS A 569 -8.38 27.19 41.41
CA CYS A 569 -7.43 27.44 42.51
C CYS A 569 -6.56 26.19 42.69
N VAL A 570 -5.24 26.39 42.66
CA VAL A 570 -4.26 25.30 42.75
C VAL A 570 -3.23 25.64 43.81
N GLU A 571 -2.90 24.65 44.63
CA GLU A 571 -1.85 24.77 45.64
C GLU A 571 -0.77 23.70 45.43
N LEU A 572 0.46 24.14 45.21
CA LEU A 572 1.62 23.26 45.15
C LEU A 572 2.03 22.91 46.58
N VAL A 573 2.02 21.62 46.90
CA VAL A 573 2.32 21.09 48.23
C VAL A 573 3.60 20.28 48.18
N ILE A 574 4.55 20.62 49.04
CA ILE A 574 5.85 19.94 49.15
C ILE A 574 5.95 19.35 50.56
N ASN A 575 6.14 18.04 50.68
CA ASN A 575 6.20 17.32 51.95
C ASN A 575 4.98 17.57 52.89
N GLY A 576 3.82 17.91 52.31
CA GLY A 576 2.60 18.24 53.07
C GLY A 576 2.46 19.72 53.43
N GLU A 577 3.47 20.55 53.15
CA GLU A 577 3.40 22.01 53.36
C GLU A 577 3.02 22.74 52.08
N LYS A 578 2.09 23.70 52.18
CA LYS A 578 1.66 24.54 51.06
C LYS A 578 2.76 25.53 50.71
N LEU A 579 3.36 25.38 49.53
CA LEU A 579 4.44 26.25 49.08
C LEU A 579 3.93 27.46 48.27
N LEU A 580 2.90 27.25 47.46
CA LEU A 580 2.37 28.28 46.58
C LEU A 580 0.90 28.02 46.30
N THR A 581 0.08 29.07 46.37
CA THR A 581 -1.30 29.07 45.89
C THR A 581 -1.42 30.00 44.69
N LYS A 582 -2.09 29.54 43.63
CA LYS A 582 -2.35 30.32 42.42
C LYS A 582 -3.80 30.14 41.97
N GLN A 583 -4.35 31.20 41.41
CA GLN A 583 -5.75 31.27 40.99
C GLN A 583 -5.84 31.86 39.58
N ALA A 584 -6.75 31.34 38.76
CA ALA A 584 -7.04 31.80 37.41
C ALA A 584 -8.49 31.49 37.00
N GLU A 585 -9.03 32.15 35.98
CA GLU A 585 -10.44 31.96 35.60
C GLU A 585 -10.75 30.68 34.82
N LYS A 586 -9.78 30.08 34.11
CA LYS A 586 -9.99 28.87 33.29
C LYS A 586 -8.74 28.01 33.13
N HIS A 587 -7.61 28.66 32.88
CA HIS A 587 -6.35 27.99 32.61
C HIS A 587 -5.26 28.56 33.49
N LEU A 588 -4.55 27.67 34.18
CA LEU A 588 -3.43 28.02 35.03
C LEU A 588 -2.21 27.24 34.57
N SER A 589 -1.14 27.96 34.21
CA SER A 589 0.17 27.37 33.96
C SER A 589 1.20 28.02 34.87
N LEU A 590 2.10 27.20 35.42
CA LEU A 590 3.13 27.64 36.35
C LEU A 590 4.42 26.89 36.07
N VAL A 591 5.53 27.61 36.04
CA VAL A 591 6.88 27.05 36.09
C VAL A 591 7.58 27.64 37.30
N LYS A 592 8.19 26.80 38.14
CA LYS A 592 8.90 27.23 39.34
C LYS A 592 10.15 26.39 39.58
N PHE A 593 11.26 27.05 39.88
CA PHE A 593 12.51 26.39 40.27
C PHE A 593 12.59 26.30 41.80
N LEU A 594 12.80 25.10 42.32
CA LEU A 594 12.79 24.79 43.75
C LEU A 594 14.05 24.02 44.12
N CYS A 595 14.71 24.41 45.21
CA CYS A 595 15.74 23.59 45.82
C CYS A 595 15.07 22.61 46.79
N LEU A 596 15.11 21.32 46.48
CA LEU A 596 14.42 20.26 47.22
C LEU A 596 15.42 19.29 47.84
N GLY A 597 15.10 18.80 49.04
CA GLY A 597 15.89 17.81 49.75
C GLY A 597 15.65 16.38 49.26
N LYS A 598 16.39 15.42 49.81
CA LYS A 598 16.17 13.99 49.52
C LYS A 598 14.78 13.55 49.97
N ARG A 599 14.19 12.59 49.26
CA ARG A 599 12.87 12.00 49.56
C ARG A 599 11.75 13.03 49.67
N THR A 600 11.74 14.01 48.78
CA THR A 600 10.73 15.07 48.76
C THR A 600 9.45 14.59 48.06
N ARG A 601 8.29 14.76 48.68
CA ARG A 601 6.97 14.48 48.09
C ARG A 601 6.42 15.74 47.45
N VAL A 602 6.13 15.68 46.15
CA VAL A 602 5.51 16.76 45.40
C VAL A 602 4.07 16.38 45.09
N SER A 603 3.11 17.17 45.57
CA SER A 603 1.68 16.98 45.34
C SER A 603 1.00 18.29 44.94
N LEU A 604 -0.19 18.15 44.36
CA LEU A 604 -1.00 19.27 43.90
C LEU A 604 -2.38 19.18 44.51
N VAL A 605 -2.82 20.26 45.16
CA VAL A 605 -4.19 20.44 45.62
C VAL A 605 -4.93 21.25 44.57
N TYR A 606 -6.14 20.82 44.22
CA TYR A 606 -7.02 21.52 43.31
C TYR A 606 -8.32 21.83 44.04
N ASP A 607 -8.68 23.11 44.07
CA ASP A 607 -9.90 23.62 44.69
C ASP A 607 -10.70 24.39 43.65
N SER A 608 -11.70 23.72 43.08
CA SER A 608 -12.68 24.33 42.19
C SER A 608 -14.00 23.55 42.29
N LYS A 609 -15.08 24.24 41.91
CA LYS A 609 -16.40 23.61 41.79
C LYS A 609 -16.52 22.76 40.52
N GLU A 610 -15.66 22.99 39.54
CA GLU A 610 -15.71 22.32 38.25
C GLU A 610 -14.61 21.28 38.10
N LYS A 611 -14.89 20.27 37.28
CA LYS A 611 -13.90 19.24 36.94
C LYS A 611 -12.75 19.89 36.16
N GLY A 612 -11.53 19.59 36.59
CA GLY A 612 -10.32 20.03 35.92
C GLY A 612 -9.61 18.88 35.22
N SER A 613 -8.69 19.22 34.35
CA SER A 613 -7.65 18.34 33.84
C SER A 613 -6.31 19.06 33.92
N GLY A 614 -5.21 18.32 33.87
CA GLY A 614 -3.91 18.95 33.99
C GLY A 614 -2.74 18.00 33.89
N PHE A 615 -1.55 18.57 33.99
CA PHE A 615 -0.30 17.84 34.05
C PHE A 615 0.66 18.48 35.05
N ILE A 616 1.57 17.67 35.57
CA ILE A 616 2.79 18.14 36.25
C ILE A 616 4.00 17.54 35.55
N SER A 617 5.04 18.34 35.39
CA SER A 617 6.35 17.95 34.91
C SER A 617 7.39 18.35 35.94
N LEU A 618 8.30 17.43 36.24
CA LEU A 618 9.42 17.63 37.16
C LEU A 618 10.69 17.40 36.38
N ARG A 619 11.58 18.40 36.37
CA ARG A 619 12.90 18.27 35.75
C ARG A 619 13.97 18.58 36.79
N LYS A 620 14.92 17.67 36.97
CA LYS A 620 16.12 17.96 37.77
C LYS A 620 17.10 18.76 36.90
N LEU A 621 17.61 19.87 37.43
CA LEU A 621 18.60 20.74 36.80
C LEU A 621 20.02 20.40 37.23
#